data_AF-A0A2P2MWT7-F1
#
_entry.id   AF-A0A2P2MWT7-F1
#
_cell.length_a   1.000
_cell.length_b   1.000
_cell.length_c   1.000
_cell.angle_alpha   90.00
_cell.angle_beta   90.00
_cell.angle_gamma   90.00
#
_symmetry.space_group_name_H-M   'P 1'
#
loop_
_entity.id
_entity.type
_entity.pdbx_description
1 polymer ?
#
loop_
_entity_poly.entity_id
_entity_poly.type
_entity_poly.pdbx_seq_one_letter_code
_entity_poly.pdbx_strand_id
1 'polypeptide(L)' 'MIGHAKERYGLYYLEASSQLNITKGRLSHSFMSENLSSNKEKVWLHHRRLGHPSFRVIEILFPSLFKNLNVENFHCM' A
#
# COMPACT_ATOMS: atom_id res chain seq x y z
N MET A 1 15.01 -0.59 10.68
CA MET A 1 15.90 -1.01 9.60
C MET A 1 15.22 -0.67 8.28
N ILE A 2 15.73 0.34 7.56
CA ILE A 2 15.30 0.68 6.19
C ILE A 2 16.01 -0.31 5.25
N GLY A 3 15.33 -0.82 4.22
CA GLY A 3 15.73 -2.02 3.47
C GLY A 3 17.16 -2.06 2.91
N HIS A 4 17.68 -3.26 2.66
CA HIS A 4 19.00 -3.49 2.07
C HIS A 4 18.97 -3.21 0.55
N ALA A 5 19.11 -1.94 0.16
CA ALA A 5 19.33 -1.57 -1.23
C ALA A 5 20.83 -1.52 -1.54
N LYS A 6 21.23 -1.99 -2.73
CA LYS A 6 22.62 -1.98 -3.22
C LYS A 6 22.79 -0.91 -4.30
N GLU A 7 23.79 -0.07 -4.15
CA GLU A 7 24.14 0.94 -5.17
C GLU A 7 24.85 0.27 -6.36
N ARG A 8 24.46 0.67 -7.57
CA ARG A 8 25.12 0.30 -8.82
C ARG A 8 24.90 1.41 -9.86
N TYR A 9 25.97 1.94 -10.44
CA TYR A 9 25.91 2.98 -11.48
C TYR A 9 25.12 4.24 -11.07
N GLY A 10 25.19 4.63 -9.80
CA GLY A 10 24.43 5.77 -9.25
C GLY A 10 22.96 5.47 -8.94
N LEU A 11 22.52 4.22 -9.08
CA LEU A 11 21.15 3.80 -8.81
C LEU A 11 21.12 2.78 -7.65
N TYR A 12 20.10 2.85 -6.80
CA TYR A 12 19.90 1.90 -5.71
C TYR A 12 18.94 0.79 -6.14
N TYR A 13 19.42 -0.45 -6.16
CA TYR A 13 18.66 -1.64 -6.51
C TYR A 13 18.26 -2.38 -5.24
N LEU A 14 16.98 -2.72 -5.12
CA LEU A 14 16.52 -3.67 -4.09
C LEU A 14 16.64 -5.08 -4.66
N GLU A 15 17.38 -5.94 -3.95
CA GLU A 15 17.49 -7.34 -4.31
C GLU A 15 16.16 -8.04 -3.98
N ALA A 16 15.38 -8.37 -5.02
CA ALA A 16 14.18 -9.16 -4.84
C ALA A 16 14.62 -10.61 -4.54
N SER A 17 14.51 -11.03 -3.27
CA SER A 17 14.76 -12.42 -2.91
C SER A 17 13.81 -13.31 -3.72
N SER A 18 14.37 -14.18 -4.58
CA SER A 18 13.66 -15.15 -5.42
C SER A 18 12.86 -16.21 -4.64
N GLN A 19 12.84 -16.14 -3.31
CA GLN A 19 11.99 -16.95 -2.46
C GLN A 19 10.67 -16.24 -2.21
N LEU A 20 9.67 -16.59 -3.01
CA LEU A 20 8.26 -16.25 -2.86
C LEU A 20 7.62 -16.94 -1.64
N ASN A 21 8.33 -17.00 -0.51
CA ASN A 21 7.75 -17.32 0.80
C ASN A 21 7.41 -15.97 1.44
N ILE A 22 6.32 -15.37 0.96
CA ILE A 22 5.80 -14.07 1.41
C ILE A 22 5.35 -14.23 2.86
N THR A 23 6.30 -14.14 3.79
CA THR A 23 6.00 -13.90 5.19
C THR A 23 5.50 -12.47 5.28
N LYS A 24 4.23 -12.35 5.67
CA LYS A 24 3.36 -11.17 5.76
C LYS A 24 3.93 -9.95 6.51
N GLY A 25 5.18 -10.00 6.99
CA GLY A 25 5.73 -9.08 7.99
C GLY A 25 6.85 -8.13 7.54
N ARG A 26 7.41 -8.23 6.32
CA ARG A 26 8.59 -7.41 5.95
C ARG A 26 8.61 -6.76 4.56
N LEU A 27 7.55 -6.86 3.76
CA LEU A 27 7.45 -6.01 2.58
C LEU A 27 6.96 -4.63 3.01
N SER A 28 7.64 -3.58 2.58
CA SER A 28 7.11 -2.22 2.72
C SER A 28 5.73 -2.20 2.09
N HIS A 29 4.75 -1.57 2.75
CA HIS A 29 3.41 -1.36 2.19
C HIS A 29 3.44 -0.69 0.80
N SER A 30 4.59 -0.14 0.39
CA SER A 30 4.87 0.31 -0.98
C SER A 30 4.80 -0.80 -2.04
N PHE A 31 5.32 -2.00 -1.73
CA PHE A 31 5.56 -3.08 -2.70
C PHE A 31 4.38 -4.06 -2.88
N MET A 32 3.37 -4.04 -2.01
CA MET A 32 2.23 -4.99 -2.08
C MET A 32 1.08 -4.55 -3.01
N SER A 33 1.27 -3.49 -3.79
CA SER A 33 0.23 -2.82 -4.58
C SER A 33 0.51 -3.15 -6.04
N GLU A 34 -0.31 -3.88 -6.80
CA GLU A 34 -1.73 -3.59 -7.05
C GLU A 34 -2.59 -4.85 -7.22
N ASN A 35 -2.01 -6.04 -7.37
CA ASN A 35 -2.75 -7.25 -7.78
C ASN A 35 -3.16 -8.19 -6.63
N LEU A 36 -2.57 -8.06 -5.43
CA LEU A 36 -2.82 -9.00 -4.32
C LEU A 36 -3.65 -8.43 -3.16
N SER A 37 -3.92 -7.11 -3.16
CA SER A 37 -4.61 -6.43 -2.05
C SER A 37 -6.09 -6.23 -2.35
N SER A 38 -6.91 -6.49 -1.33
CA SER A 38 -8.33 -6.14 -1.33
C SER A 38 -8.50 -4.63 -1.47
N ASN A 39 -9.64 -4.21 -2.04
CA ASN A 39 -9.98 -2.79 -2.14
C ASN A 39 -9.95 -2.07 -0.78
N LYS A 40 -10.36 -2.75 0.30
CA LYS A 40 -10.28 -2.21 1.67
C LYS A 40 -8.84 -1.89 2.07
N GLU A 41 -7.89 -2.79 1.79
CA GLU A 41 -6.47 -2.55 2.08
C GLU A 41 -5.90 -1.40 1.25
N LYS A 42 -6.32 -1.27 -0.01
CA LYS A 42 -5.95 -0.15 -0.89
C LYS A 42 -6.48 1.19 -0.36
N VAL A 43 -7.73 1.25 0.12
CA VAL A 43 -8.28 2.45 0.76
C VAL A 43 -7.43 2.87 1.97
N TRP A 44 -7.10 1.93 2.86
CA TRP A 44 -6.23 2.19 4.02
C TRP A 44 -4.80 2.60 3.64
N LEU A 45 -4.31 2.12 2.51
CA LEU A 45 -3.00 2.49 1.99
C LEU A 45 -3.00 3.94 1.50
N HIS A 46 -4.02 4.34 0.73
CA HIS A 46 -4.18 5.74 0.30
C HIS A 46 -4.37 6.67 1.49
N HIS A 47 -5.19 6.29 2.48
CA HIS A 47 -5.38 7.08 3.70
C HIS A 47 -4.05 7.38 4.39
N ARG A 48 -3.18 6.38 4.59
CA ARG A 48 -1.88 6.57 5.25
C ARG A 48 -0.88 7.34 4.37
N ARG A 49 -0.82 7.05 3.07
CA ARG A 49 0.15 7.69 2.15
C ARG A 49 -0.16 9.16 1.88
N LEU A 50 -1.43 9.55 1.93
CA LEU A 50 -1.88 10.93 1.65
C LEU A 50 -1.97 11.80 2.91
N GLY A 51 -1.50 11.32 4.08
CA GLY A 51 -1.52 12.12 5.31
C GLY A 51 -2.89 12.16 5.98
N HIS A 52 -3.58 11.02 6.05
CA HIS A 52 -4.86 10.85 6.73
C HIS A 52 -6.03 11.73 6.24
N PRO A 53 -6.26 11.87 4.91
CA PRO A 53 -7.48 12.52 4.44
C PRO A 53 -8.71 11.71 4.86
N SER A 54 -9.87 12.37 4.94
CA SER A 54 -11.13 11.67 5.21
C SER A 54 -11.39 10.60 4.14
N PHE A 55 -12.02 9.49 4.53
CA PHE A 55 -12.33 8.40 3.60
C PHE A 55 -13.23 8.86 2.45
N ARG A 56 -14.05 9.89 2.68
CA ARG A 56 -14.85 10.56 1.65
C ARG A 56 -14.01 11.25 0.59
N VAL A 57 -12.90 11.90 0.97
CA VAL A 57 -11.95 12.48 0.01
C VAL A 57 -11.30 11.38 -0.83
N ILE A 58 -10.93 10.26 -0.21
CA ILE A 58 -10.35 9.11 -0.93
C ILE A 58 -11.38 8.50 -1.90
N GLU A 59 -12.65 8.44 -1.52
CA GLU A 59 -13.75 7.99 -2.38
C GLU A 59 -13.91 8.86 -3.63
N ILE A 60 -13.79 10.19 -3.49
CA ILE A 60 -13.84 11.12 -4.62
C ILE A 60 -12.64 10.92 -5.55
N LEU A 61 -11.44 10.74 -5.00
CA LEU A 61 -10.21 10.56 -5.78
C LEU A 61 -10.14 9.19 -6.48
N PHE A 62 -10.67 8.14 -5.84
CA PHE A 62 -10.58 6.75 -6.31
C PHE A 62 -11.92 5.99 -6.19
N PRO A 63 -12.97 6.37 -6.96
CA PRO A 63 -14.31 5.80 -6.79
C PRO A 63 -14.37 4.27 -6.96
N SER A 64 -13.55 3.72 -7.84
CA SER A 64 -13.48 2.28 -8.11
C SER A 64 -13.03 1.45 -6.89
N LEU A 65 -12.25 2.04 -5.98
CA LEU A 65 -11.85 1.38 -4.75
C LEU A 65 -13.03 1.18 -3.80
N PHE A 66 -14.03 2.05 -3.84
CA PHE A 66 -15.19 1.96 -2.97
C PHE A 66 -16.33 1.12 -3.55
N LYS A 67 -16.12 0.47 -4.71
CA LYS A 67 -17.10 -0.47 -5.24
C LYS A 67 -17.37 -1.58 -4.21
N ASN A 68 -18.62 -1.68 -3.76
CA ASN A 68 -19.09 -2.61 -2.72
C ASN A 68 -18.49 -2.37 -1.32
N LEU A 69 -17.95 -1.17 -1.05
CA LEU A 69 -17.50 -0.76 0.28
C LEU A 69 -18.35 0.42 0.76
N ASN A 70 -18.79 0.37 2.01
CA ASN A 70 -19.42 1.51 2.64
C ASN A 70 -18.34 2.39 3.29
N VAL A 71 -18.25 3.64 2.85
CA VAL A 71 -17.29 4.63 3.38
C VAL A 71 -17.46 4.85 4.89
N GLU A 72 -18.68 4.73 5.41
CA GLU A 72 -18.99 4.90 6.83
C GLU A 72 -18.41 3.80 7.71
N ASN A 73 -18.01 2.67 7.13
CA ASN A 73 -17.36 1.57 7.87
C ASN A 73 -15.87 1.84 8.14
N PHE A 74 -15.34 2.99 7.71
CA PHE A 74 -13.94 3.36 7.89
C PHE A 74 -13.81 4.43 8.98
N HIS A 75 -13.10 4.09 10.04
CA HIS A 75 -12.79 5.01 11.14
C HIS A 75 -11.29 5.00 11.39
N CYS A 76 -10.67 6.18 11.36
CA CYS A 76 -9.29 6.32 11.81
C CYS A 76 -9.27 6.23 13.34
N MET A 77 -8.40 5.40 13.90
CA MET A 77 -8.08 5.38 15.33
C MET A 77 -6.89 6.29 15.62
#